data_AF-A0A7C1BYF1-F1
#
_entry.id   AF-A0A7C1BYF1-F1
#
_cell.length_a   1.000
_cell.length_b   1.000
_cell.length_c   1.000
_cell.angle_alpha   90.00
_cell.angle_beta   90.00
_cell.angle_gamma   90.00
#
_symmetry.space_group_name_H-M   'P 1'
#
loop_
_entity.id
_entity.type
_entity.pdbx_description
1 polymer ?
#
loop_
_entity_poly.entity_id
_entity_poly.type
_entity_poly.pdbx_seq_one_letter_code
_entity_poly.pdbx_strand_id
1 'polypeptide(L)'
;MNKEQAKQLIKDTFESSFDEEKIIFFIKNLLNEINKDAFKYSGSYIKESFRERIKSFERLGKYFDPDGKRIDILIVYLKKNTSINARTTLRNFIAGYLQGKYGRTSIKDAALVAFVSPDRADWRFSLVKMDYRPEVKPDGKVKIKEEFTPARRWSFLVGKNEKSHTAQSRLVNILADDKNNPTLKELEEAFNVEPVTKEFFEKYRELFIRTVDELDKIVKKNEKVRQDFEKNNINTVDFAKKLLGQIVFLYFLQKKGWFGVKRDADWGTGPRNFLRELYEGKHGKYENFFNDILEPLFYEALARERDDDFYSRFDCKIPFLNGGLFEPIGGYDWVHTDIKLPNKLFSNNRRTPEGDIGDGILD
;
A
#
# COMPACT_ATOMS: atom_id res chain seq x y z
N MET A 1 10.55 21.37 13.57
CA MET A 1 11.60 20.31 13.52
C MET A 1 12.23 20.26 12.13
N ASN A 2 13.40 19.65 11.92
CA ASN A 2 13.96 19.52 10.55
C ASN A 2 13.34 18.33 9.78
N LYS A 3 13.55 18.28 8.46
CA LYS A 3 12.96 17.23 7.58
C LYS A 3 13.39 15.81 7.93
N GLU A 4 14.63 15.61 8.37
CA GLU A 4 15.11 14.26 8.73
C GLU A 4 14.50 13.78 10.06
N GLN A 5 14.35 14.68 11.03
CA GLN A 5 13.60 14.41 12.26
C GLN A 5 12.13 14.09 11.96
N ALA A 6 11.51 14.82 11.04
CA ALA A 6 10.13 14.56 10.61
C ALA A 6 9.99 13.18 9.95
N LYS A 7 10.90 12.80 9.03
CA LYS A 7 10.92 11.44 8.43
C LYS A 7 11.09 10.36 9.49
N GLN A 8 12.00 10.56 10.44
CA GLN A 8 12.24 9.62 11.52
C GLN A 8 11.01 9.46 12.42
N LEU A 9 10.34 10.56 12.79
CA LEU A 9 9.09 10.53 13.55
C LEU A 9 7.98 9.76 12.81
N ILE A 10 7.82 10.01 11.50
CA ILE A 10 6.85 9.27 10.67
C ILE A 10 7.20 7.78 10.69
N LYS A 11 8.47 7.42 10.45
CA LYS A 11 8.93 6.04 10.45
C LYS A 11 8.69 5.33 11.78
N ASP A 12 9.09 5.96 12.89
CA ASP A 12 8.95 5.39 14.25
C ASP A 12 7.49 5.18 14.67
N THR A 13 6.59 5.99 14.12
CA THR A 13 5.15 5.88 14.36
C THR A 13 4.53 4.86 13.41
N PHE A 14 4.78 4.98 12.10
CA PHE A 14 4.03 4.29 11.05
C PHE A 14 4.64 2.96 10.60
N GLU A 15 5.88 2.63 10.97
CA GLU A 15 6.47 1.30 10.78
C GLU A 15 6.44 0.46 12.06
N SER A 16 5.56 0.81 13.00
CA SER A 16 5.38 0.11 14.28
C SER A 16 3.93 -0.32 14.50
N SER A 17 3.73 -1.32 15.37
CA SER A 17 2.39 -1.68 15.85
C SER A 17 1.73 -0.48 16.53
N PHE A 18 0.41 -0.42 16.48
CA PHE A 18 -0.34 0.72 17.00
C PHE A 18 -0.05 0.95 18.48
N ASP A 19 0.41 2.17 18.77
CA ASP A 19 0.73 2.69 20.08
C ASP A 19 0.05 4.06 20.24
N GLU A 20 -0.76 4.19 21.29
CA GLU A 20 -1.59 5.38 21.53
C GLU A 20 -0.73 6.61 21.86
N GLU A 21 0.36 6.44 22.60
CA GLU A 21 1.24 7.54 22.97
C GLU A 21 2.00 8.06 21.75
N LYS A 22 2.50 7.14 20.91
CA LYS A 22 3.16 7.51 19.66
C LYS A 22 2.24 8.29 18.73
N ILE A 23 0.98 7.86 18.56
CA ILE A 23 0.05 8.58 17.69
C ILE A 23 -0.33 9.94 18.28
N ILE A 24 -0.49 10.07 19.59
CA ILE A 24 -0.73 11.37 20.25
C ILE A 24 0.46 12.30 20.03
N PHE A 25 1.69 11.80 20.22
CA PHE A 25 2.91 12.57 19.99
C PHE A 25 3.02 13.00 18.52
N PHE A 26 2.78 12.08 17.59
CA PHE A 26 2.75 12.35 16.17
C PHE A 26 1.74 13.44 15.79
N ILE A 27 0.49 13.34 16.27
CA ILE A 27 -0.57 14.31 15.97
C ILE A 27 -0.25 15.70 16.48
N LYS A 28 0.33 15.82 17.69
CA LYS A 28 0.74 17.11 18.24
C LYS A 28 1.82 17.79 17.38
N ASN A 29 2.73 17.01 16.84
CA ASN A 29 3.75 17.52 15.92
C ASN A 29 3.17 17.82 14.53
N LEU A 30 2.19 17.05 14.07
CA LEU A 30 1.55 17.26 12.77
C LEU A 30 0.70 18.53 12.73
N LEU A 31 -0.02 18.83 13.82
CA LEU A 31 -0.99 19.94 13.88
C LEU A 31 -0.49 21.14 14.68
N ASN A 32 0.73 21.06 15.25
CA ASN A 32 1.35 21.97 16.22
C ASN A 32 0.60 22.11 17.56
N GLU A 33 -0.73 22.17 17.54
CA GLU A 33 -1.57 22.27 18.73
C GLU A 33 -2.88 21.49 18.58
N ILE A 34 -3.40 20.98 19.71
CA ILE A 34 -4.71 20.35 19.78
C ILE A 34 -5.43 20.76 21.07
N ASN A 35 -6.72 21.06 20.94
CA ASN A 35 -7.61 21.29 22.07
C ASN A 35 -8.05 19.95 22.66
N LYS A 36 -7.64 19.67 23.91
CA LYS A 36 -8.07 18.47 24.62
C LYS A 36 -9.59 18.50 24.83
N ASP A 37 -10.28 17.50 24.29
CA ASP A 37 -11.72 17.27 24.53
C ASP A 37 -11.99 15.76 24.36
N ALA A 38 -11.38 14.98 25.24
CA ALA A 38 -11.32 13.54 25.10
C ALA A 38 -12.61 12.86 25.56
N PHE A 39 -13.03 11.82 24.84
CA PHE A 39 -14.07 10.90 25.28
C PHE A 39 -13.82 9.52 24.69
N LYS A 40 -14.44 8.49 25.29
CA LYS A 40 -14.39 7.13 24.80
C LYS A 40 -15.78 6.51 24.84
N TYR A 41 -16.24 5.98 23.71
CA TYR A 41 -17.52 5.30 23.56
C TYR A 41 -17.32 3.84 23.18
N SER A 42 -18.17 2.98 23.75
CA SER A 42 -18.19 1.54 23.49
C SER A 42 -19.61 0.98 23.70
N GLY A 43 -19.84 -0.27 23.31
CA GLY A 43 -21.11 -0.95 23.57
C GLY A 43 -22.32 -0.25 22.96
N SER A 44 -23.33 0.07 23.78
CA SER A 44 -24.60 0.68 23.34
C SER A 44 -24.43 2.06 22.70
N TYR A 45 -23.35 2.79 23.05
CA TYR A 45 -23.02 4.11 22.47
C TYR A 45 -22.54 4.04 21.02
N ILE A 46 -22.24 2.86 20.50
CA ILE A 46 -21.96 2.65 19.07
C ILE A 46 -23.29 2.41 18.36
N LYS A 47 -23.53 3.10 17.24
CA LYS A 47 -24.71 2.87 16.40
C LYS A 47 -24.82 1.39 16.03
N GLU A 48 -26.02 0.83 16.19
CA GLU A 48 -26.33 -0.58 16.06
C GLU A 48 -25.73 -1.23 14.80
N SER A 49 -25.91 -0.59 13.64
CA SER A 49 -25.40 -1.06 12.34
C SER A 49 -23.86 -1.24 12.27
N PHE A 50 -23.11 -0.67 13.21
CA PHE A 50 -21.65 -0.76 13.27
C PHE A 50 -21.14 -1.60 14.45
N ARG A 51 -22.00 -2.06 15.38
CA ARG A 51 -21.59 -2.80 16.59
C ARG A 51 -20.90 -4.13 16.27
N GLU A 52 -21.24 -4.77 15.15
CA GLU A 52 -20.55 -5.99 14.70
C GLU A 52 -19.12 -5.75 14.23
N ARG A 53 -18.76 -4.49 13.95
CA ARG A 53 -17.48 -4.14 13.33
C ARG A 53 -16.58 -3.28 14.19
N ILE A 54 -17.17 -2.41 14.99
CA ILE A 54 -16.46 -1.45 15.83
C ILE A 54 -16.60 -1.88 17.29
N LYS A 55 -15.48 -2.04 17.97
CA LYS A 55 -15.42 -2.38 19.39
C LYS A 55 -15.63 -1.14 20.26
N SER A 56 -14.94 -0.06 19.91
CA SER A 56 -14.97 1.24 20.59
C SER A 56 -14.39 2.32 19.70
N PHE A 57 -14.68 3.58 20.01
CA PHE A 57 -13.95 4.71 19.44
C PHE A 57 -13.76 5.79 20.50
N GLU A 58 -12.70 6.56 20.35
CA GLU A 58 -12.36 7.67 21.22
C GLU A 58 -11.99 8.89 20.41
N ARG A 59 -12.28 10.06 20.97
CA ARG A 59 -11.71 11.32 20.49
C ARG A 59 -10.59 11.71 21.42
N LEU A 60 -9.44 12.06 20.86
CA LEU A 60 -8.30 12.57 21.59
C LEU A 60 -8.41 14.08 21.83
N GLY A 61 -8.89 14.79 20.82
CA GLY A 61 -9.05 16.23 20.86
C GLY A 61 -9.67 16.79 19.59
N LYS A 62 -9.64 18.11 19.50
CA LYS A 62 -10.08 18.88 18.35
C LYS A 62 -8.94 19.76 17.88
N TYR A 63 -8.90 20.00 16.58
CA TYR A 63 -8.07 20.98 15.95
C TYR A 63 -8.95 21.92 15.15
N PHE A 64 -8.64 23.21 15.21
CA PHE A 64 -9.23 24.23 14.36
C PHE A 64 -8.11 24.77 13.50
N ASP A 65 -8.28 24.65 12.19
CA ASP A 65 -7.28 25.17 11.27
C ASP A 65 -7.32 26.71 11.20
N PRO A 66 -6.35 27.36 10.54
CA PRO A 66 -6.35 28.82 10.39
C PRO A 66 -7.62 29.41 9.73
N ASP A 67 -8.34 28.61 8.95
CA ASP A 67 -9.60 28.97 8.29
C ASP A 67 -10.84 28.69 9.17
N GLY A 68 -10.63 28.27 10.43
CA GLY A 68 -11.68 27.94 11.39
C GLY A 68 -12.37 26.59 11.15
N LYS A 69 -11.83 25.74 10.28
CA LYS A 69 -12.37 24.40 10.00
C LYS A 69 -12.08 23.45 11.14
N ARG A 70 -13.10 22.72 11.59
CA ARG A 70 -12.99 21.80 12.70
C ARG A 70 -12.60 20.40 12.25
N ILE A 71 -11.49 19.90 12.79
CA ILE A 71 -10.97 18.56 12.57
C ILE A 71 -10.93 17.82 13.92
N ASP A 72 -11.70 16.74 14.06
CA ASP A 72 -11.64 15.90 15.26
C ASP A 72 -10.58 14.79 15.10
N ILE A 73 -9.82 14.52 16.16
CA ILE A 73 -8.80 13.46 16.16
C ILE A 73 -9.38 12.23 16.85
N LEU A 74 -9.49 11.12 16.12
CA LEU A 74 -10.17 9.91 16.56
C LEU A 74 -9.27 8.67 16.51
N ILE A 75 -9.51 7.75 17.43
CA ILE A 75 -9.03 6.36 17.34
C ILE A 75 -10.26 5.45 17.31
N VAL A 76 -10.29 4.50 16.38
CA VAL A 76 -11.38 3.54 16.20
C VAL A 76 -10.82 2.13 16.29
N TYR A 77 -11.24 1.39 17.32
CA TYR A 77 -10.83 0.01 17.55
C TYR A 77 -11.82 -0.96 16.90
N LEU A 78 -11.30 -1.86 16.07
CA LEU A 78 -12.10 -2.81 15.31
C LEU A 78 -12.29 -4.14 16.05
N LYS A 79 -13.37 -4.86 15.74
CA LYS A 79 -13.59 -6.24 16.23
C LYS A 79 -12.80 -7.26 15.39
N LYS A 80 -12.57 -8.47 15.94
CA LYS A 80 -11.77 -9.56 15.35
C LYS A 80 -12.04 -9.83 13.86
N ASN A 81 -13.31 -9.79 13.46
CA ASN A 81 -13.72 -10.14 12.09
C ASN A 81 -13.77 -8.93 11.13
N THR A 82 -13.31 -7.75 11.56
CA THR A 82 -13.36 -6.54 10.75
C THR A 82 -12.01 -6.22 10.15
N SER A 83 -11.96 -6.26 8.82
CA SER A 83 -10.79 -5.81 8.08
C SER A 83 -10.61 -4.29 8.19
N ILE A 84 -9.39 -3.84 8.49
CA ILE A 84 -8.96 -2.45 8.32
C ILE A 84 -9.14 -1.96 6.87
N ASN A 85 -9.28 -2.88 5.90
CA ASN A 85 -9.53 -2.58 4.49
C ASN A 85 -11.02 -2.42 4.13
N ALA A 86 -11.95 -2.50 5.09
CA ALA A 86 -13.38 -2.25 4.87
C ALA A 86 -13.68 -0.75 4.62
N ARG A 87 -13.15 -0.21 3.51
CA ARG A 87 -13.04 1.23 3.23
C ARG A 87 -14.38 1.95 3.34
N THR A 88 -15.40 1.44 2.66
CA THR A 88 -16.75 2.03 2.62
C THR A 88 -17.41 2.03 3.99
N THR A 89 -17.34 0.91 4.71
CA THR A 89 -17.97 0.79 6.04
C THR A 89 -17.33 1.72 7.06
N LEU A 90 -16.00 1.75 7.14
CA LEU A 90 -15.27 2.61 8.07
C LEU A 90 -15.45 4.09 7.73
N ARG A 91 -15.45 4.44 6.44
CA ARG A 91 -15.78 5.80 5.98
C ARG A 91 -17.19 6.22 6.41
N ASN A 92 -18.19 5.35 6.20
CA ASN A 92 -19.59 5.64 6.53
C ASN A 92 -19.80 5.80 8.05
N PHE A 93 -19.04 5.06 8.86
CA PHE A 93 -19.04 5.28 10.30
C PHE A 93 -18.59 6.70 10.65
N ILE A 94 -17.43 7.12 10.13
CA ILE A 94 -16.91 8.48 10.38
C ILE A 94 -17.82 9.55 9.78
N ALA A 95 -18.41 9.34 8.61
CA ALA A 95 -19.38 10.26 8.02
C ALA A 95 -20.56 10.51 8.97
N GLY A 96 -21.12 9.45 9.57
CA GLY A 96 -22.17 9.59 10.58
C GLY A 96 -21.70 10.35 11.84
N TYR A 97 -20.44 10.16 12.24
CA TYR A 97 -19.84 10.93 13.33
C TYR A 97 -19.74 12.43 13.00
N LEU A 98 -19.27 12.77 11.78
CA LEU A 98 -19.13 14.15 11.32
C LEU A 98 -20.49 14.86 11.20
N GLN A 99 -21.52 14.11 10.79
CA GLN A 99 -22.92 14.57 10.74
C GLN A 99 -23.60 14.67 12.12
N GLY A 100 -22.90 14.39 13.22
CA GLY A 100 -23.47 14.51 14.57
C GLY A 100 -24.43 13.38 14.98
N LYS A 101 -24.56 12.30 14.19
CA LYS A 101 -25.50 11.20 14.43
C LYS A 101 -25.24 10.40 15.71
N TYR A 102 -24.10 10.61 16.38
CA TYR A 102 -23.64 9.84 17.55
C TYR A 102 -23.44 10.71 18.82
N GLY A 103 -24.23 11.78 18.99
CA GLY A 103 -24.41 12.40 20.32
C GLY A 103 -23.87 13.82 20.55
N ARG A 104 -23.52 14.59 19.51
CA ARG A 104 -23.36 16.06 19.61
C ARG A 104 -23.77 16.76 18.30
N THR A 105 -24.49 17.86 18.42
CA THR A 105 -25.14 18.66 17.36
C THR A 105 -24.19 19.55 16.54
N SER A 106 -22.89 19.56 16.85
CA SER A 106 -21.93 20.39 16.12
C SER A 106 -21.50 19.69 14.82
N ILE A 107 -21.74 20.33 13.68
CA ILE A 107 -21.16 19.96 12.39
C ILE A 107 -19.63 19.99 12.49
N LYS A 108 -18.97 19.00 11.90
CA LYS A 108 -17.51 18.84 11.88
C LYS A 108 -17.07 18.74 10.42
N ASP A 109 -16.04 19.48 10.02
CA ASP A 109 -15.60 19.50 8.62
C ASP A 109 -14.86 18.20 8.25
N ALA A 110 -14.00 17.70 9.14
CA ALA A 110 -13.25 16.47 8.94
C ALA A 110 -12.85 15.75 10.23
N ALA A 111 -12.26 14.57 10.07
CA ALA A 111 -11.60 13.83 11.14
C ALA A 111 -10.30 13.18 10.66
N LEU A 112 -9.26 13.28 11.48
CA LEU A 112 -8.08 12.43 11.40
C LEU A 112 -8.32 11.19 12.26
N VAL A 113 -8.17 10.02 11.67
CA VAL A 113 -8.64 8.76 12.27
C VAL A 113 -7.56 7.69 12.19
N ALA A 114 -7.20 7.12 13.34
CA ALA A 114 -6.46 5.86 13.41
C ALA A 114 -7.45 4.68 13.54
N PHE A 115 -7.53 3.83 12.52
CA PHE A 115 -8.28 2.57 12.57
C PHE A 115 -7.37 1.44 13.00
N VAL A 116 -7.66 0.85 14.16
CA VAL A 116 -6.77 -0.09 14.85
C VAL A 116 -7.33 -1.50 14.73
N SER A 117 -6.53 -2.40 14.15
CA SER A 117 -6.85 -3.82 14.10
C SER A 117 -6.81 -4.44 15.51
N PRO A 118 -7.50 -5.57 15.73
CA PRO A 118 -7.49 -6.29 17.00
C PRO A 118 -6.08 -6.70 17.48
N ASP A 119 -5.21 -7.10 16.54
CA ASP A 119 -3.82 -7.50 16.81
C ASP A 119 -2.85 -6.31 16.88
N ARG A 120 -3.31 -5.11 16.54
CA ARG A 120 -2.57 -3.84 16.50
C ARG A 120 -1.34 -3.84 15.59
N ALA A 121 -1.08 -4.93 14.87
CA ALA A 121 0.11 -5.08 14.06
C ALA A 121 0.14 -4.03 12.94
N ASP A 122 -0.95 -3.98 12.18
CA ASP A 122 -1.17 -3.07 11.07
C ASP A 122 -2.45 -2.27 11.30
N TRP A 123 -2.39 -0.98 11.01
CA TRP A 123 -3.47 -0.02 11.26
C TRP A 123 -3.55 0.98 10.11
N ARG A 124 -4.57 1.84 10.11
CA ARG A 124 -4.73 2.84 9.05
C ARG A 124 -4.89 4.23 9.61
N PHE A 125 -4.02 5.13 9.18
CA PHE A 125 -4.15 6.55 9.44
C PHE A 125 -4.89 7.21 8.29
N SER A 126 -6.02 7.87 8.57
CA SER A 126 -6.96 8.34 7.56
C SER A 126 -7.42 9.76 7.80
N LEU A 127 -7.55 10.55 6.73
CA LEU A 127 -8.33 11.78 6.73
C LEU A 127 -9.70 11.47 6.13
N VAL A 128 -10.77 11.82 6.85
CA VAL A 128 -12.15 11.72 6.36
C VAL A 128 -12.79 13.10 6.42
N LYS A 129 -13.30 13.58 5.28
CA LYS A 129 -13.90 14.91 5.13
C LYS A 129 -15.29 14.80 4.53
N MET A 130 -16.21 15.67 4.93
CA MET A 130 -17.52 15.81 4.29
C MET A 130 -17.40 16.55 2.96
N ASP A 131 -17.81 15.95 1.83
CA ASP A 131 -17.83 16.61 0.51
C ASP A 131 -19.17 17.32 0.30
N TYR A 132 -19.33 18.53 0.85
CA TYR A 132 -20.53 19.34 0.65
C TYR A 132 -20.60 19.81 -0.81
N ARG A 133 -21.29 19.03 -1.66
CA ARG A 133 -21.67 19.49 -2.99
C ARG A 133 -22.97 20.29 -2.86
N PRO A 134 -22.96 21.61 -3.11
CA PRO A 134 -24.22 22.35 -3.24
C PRO A 134 -24.92 21.91 -4.53
N GLU A 135 -26.12 21.32 -4.41
CA GLU A 135 -27.06 21.21 -5.53
C GLU A 135 -27.85 22.53 -5.62
N VAL A 136 -27.68 23.26 -6.73
CA VAL A 136 -28.54 24.41 -7.07
C VAL A 136 -29.77 23.85 -7.78
N LYS A 137 -30.95 24.06 -7.20
CA LYS A 137 -32.22 23.70 -7.85
C LYS A 137 -32.52 24.65 -9.02
N PRO A 138 -33.38 24.24 -9.98
CA PRO A 138 -33.84 25.13 -11.06
C PRO A 138 -34.53 26.42 -10.59
N ASP A 139 -34.99 26.48 -9.33
CA ASP A 139 -35.63 27.65 -8.71
C ASP A 139 -34.63 28.60 -8.00
N GLY A 140 -33.31 28.37 -8.16
CA GLY A 140 -32.26 29.19 -7.57
C GLY A 140 -32.04 28.96 -6.07
N LYS A 141 -32.79 28.07 -5.41
CA LYS A 141 -32.60 27.76 -3.98
C LYS A 141 -31.53 26.69 -3.80
N VAL A 142 -30.46 27.03 -3.08
CA VAL A 142 -29.43 26.09 -2.63
C VAL A 142 -30.01 25.21 -1.52
N LYS A 143 -30.16 23.91 -1.75
CA LYS A 143 -30.46 22.94 -0.69
C LYS A 143 -29.25 22.07 -0.47
N ILE A 144 -28.62 22.17 0.70
CA ILE A 144 -27.63 21.18 1.14
C ILE A 144 -28.40 19.89 1.40
N LYS A 145 -28.27 18.88 0.54
CA LYS A 145 -28.85 17.55 0.77
C LYS A 145 -28.02 16.85 1.84
N GLU A 146 -28.47 16.93 3.09
CA GLU A 146 -27.80 16.30 4.25
C GLU A 146 -27.78 14.76 4.17
N GLU A 147 -28.69 14.13 3.41
CA GLU A 147 -28.82 12.67 3.37
C GLU A 147 -27.77 11.94 2.53
N PHE A 148 -27.04 12.63 1.65
CA PHE A 148 -26.13 12.00 0.70
C PHE A 148 -24.84 12.78 0.42
N THR A 149 -24.37 13.59 1.38
CA THR A 149 -23.03 14.19 1.28
C THR A 149 -21.98 13.06 1.35
N PRO A 150 -21.31 12.69 0.24
CA PRO A 150 -20.35 11.60 0.27
C PRO A 150 -19.14 12.06 1.07
N ALA A 151 -18.73 11.33 2.10
CA ALA A 151 -17.44 11.62 2.71
C ALA A 151 -16.33 11.17 1.76
N ARG A 152 -15.27 11.97 1.61
CA ARG A 152 -14.03 11.50 0.99
C ARG A 152 -13.12 10.95 2.07
N ARG A 153 -12.40 9.89 1.72
CA ARG A 153 -11.44 9.25 2.62
C ARG A 153 -10.13 9.03 1.88
N TRP A 154 -9.08 9.55 2.48
CA TRP A 154 -7.71 9.29 2.07
C TRP A 154 -6.99 8.61 3.23
N SER A 155 -6.06 7.70 2.95
CA SER A 155 -5.49 6.85 4.00
C SER A 155 -4.12 6.29 3.66
N PHE A 156 -3.27 6.24 4.68
CA PHE A 156 -2.05 5.45 4.69
C PHE A 156 -2.33 4.11 5.39
N LEU A 157 -1.86 3.01 4.78
CA LEU A 157 -1.73 1.73 5.47
C LEU A 157 -0.36 1.73 6.15
N VAL A 158 -0.35 1.48 7.45
CA VAL A 158 0.82 1.65 8.33
C VAL A 158 0.84 0.51 9.34
N GLY A 159 1.99 0.22 9.94
CA GLY A 159 2.12 -0.91 10.85
C GLY A 159 3.51 -1.52 10.85
N LYS A 160 3.70 -2.53 11.71
CA LYS A 160 4.97 -3.25 11.83
C LYS A 160 5.41 -3.93 10.53
N ASN A 161 4.45 -4.24 9.65
CA ASN A 161 4.69 -4.93 8.39
C ASN A 161 4.72 -4.00 7.17
N GLU A 162 4.56 -2.69 7.38
CA GLU A 162 4.37 -1.72 6.32
C GLU A 162 5.54 -0.75 6.24
N LYS A 163 5.84 -0.31 5.02
CA LYS A 163 6.82 0.74 4.78
C LYS A 163 6.11 2.08 4.71
N SER A 164 6.77 3.12 5.22
CA SER A 164 6.16 4.44 5.38
C SER A 164 6.58 5.46 4.32
N HIS A 165 7.26 5.07 3.23
CA HIS A 165 7.78 5.99 2.20
C HIS A 165 6.74 6.99 1.69
N THR A 166 5.54 6.53 1.33
CA THR A 166 4.47 7.42 0.90
C THR A 166 4.03 8.39 2.00
N ALA A 167 3.88 7.92 3.24
CA ALA A 167 3.53 8.82 4.33
C ALA A 167 4.64 9.83 4.63
N GLN A 168 5.90 9.40 4.53
CA GLN A 168 7.08 10.26 4.67
C GLN A 168 7.07 11.36 3.61
N SER A 169 6.99 11.02 2.32
CA SER A 169 7.04 12.01 1.25
C SER A 169 5.88 13.01 1.31
N ARG A 170 4.72 12.58 1.79
CA ARG A 170 3.51 13.41 1.88
C ARG A 170 3.43 14.28 3.13
N LEU A 171 3.86 13.78 4.30
CA LEU A 171 3.67 14.47 5.59
C LEU A 171 4.91 15.21 6.07
N VAL A 172 6.10 14.94 5.50
CA VAL A 172 7.37 15.54 5.96
C VAL A 172 7.36 17.06 5.93
N ASN A 173 6.76 17.68 4.90
CA ASN A 173 6.75 19.13 4.79
C ASN A 173 5.82 19.77 5.84
N ILE A 174 4.67 19.14 6.13
CA ILE A 174 3.76 19.61 7.18
C ILE A 174 4.42 19.48 8.55
N LEU A 175 5.03 18.33 8.85
CA LEU A 175 5.71 18.09 10.13
C LEU A 175 6.94 18.98 10.34
N ALA A 176 7.63 19.37 9.27
CA ALA A 176 8.78 20.25 9.37
C ALA A 176 8.38 21.73 9.60
N ASP A 177 7.13 22.11 9.35
CA ASP A 177 6.61 23.45 9.61
C ASP A 177 6.06 23.57 11.04
N ASP A 178 6.91 24.00 11.96
CA ASP A 178 6.55 24.25 13.37
C ASP A 178 6.06 25.68 13.62
N LYS A 179 5.87 26.48 12.57
CA LYS A 179 5.43 27.89 12.66
C LYS A 179 4.00 28.09 12.21
N ASN A 180 3.57 27.34 11.19
CA ASN A 180 2.24 27.48 10.62
C ASN A 180 1.42 26.22 10.88
N ASN A 181 0.23 26.42 11.44
CA ASN A 181 -0.72 25.33 11.64
C ASN A 181 -1.32 24.91 10.29
N PRO A 182 -1.37 23.62 9.93
CA PRO A 182 -1.80 23.18 8.60
C PRO A 182 -3.31 23.31 8.38
N THR A 183 -3.69 23.90 7.26
CA THR A 183 -5.08 23.96 6.81
C THR A 183 -5.65 22.57 6.51
N LEU A 184 -6.98 22.42 6.57
CA LEU A 184 -7.67 21.20 6.12
C LEU A 184 -7.35 20.90 4.64
N LYS A 185 -7.12 21.94 3.83
CA LYS A 185 -6.74 21.78 2.42
C LYS A 185 -5.34 21.18 2.29
N GLU A 186 -4.36 21.66 3.04
CA GLU A 186 -3.00 21.10 3.04
C GLU A 186 -2.99 19.65 3.55
N LEU A 187 -3.78 19.35 4.59
CA LEU A 187 -3.97 17.96 5.05
C LEU A 187 -4.62 17.09 3.96
N GLU A 188 -5.64 17.61 3.25
CA GLU A 188 -6.27 16.90 2.13
C GLU A 188 -5.27 16.63 1.01
N GLU A 189 -4.49 17.62 0.62
CA GLU A 189 -3.45 17.48 -0.39
C GLU A 189 -2.42 16.44 0.06
N ALA A 190 -1.86 16.54 1.27
CA ALA A 190 -0.90 15.57 1.78
C ALA A 190 -1.44 14.14 1.77
N PHE A 191 -2.67 13.93 2.22
CA PHE A 191 -3.27 12.60 2.20
C PHE A 191 -3.68 12.12 0.79
N ASN A 192 -3.79 12.99 -0.21
CA ASN A 192 -4.12 12.60 -1.57
C ASN A 192 -3.00 11.73 -2.18
N VAL A 193 -3.34 10.49 -2.53
CA VAL A 193 -2.43 9.49 -3.11
C VAL A 193 -2.42 9.50 -4.64
N GLU A 194 -3.23 10.33 -5.29
CA GLU A 194 -3.25 10.48 -6.75
C GLU A 194 -1.86 10.85 -7.32
N PRO A 195 -1.09 11.80 -6.73
CA PRO A 195 0.27 12.09 -7.21
C PRO A 195 1.19 10.86 -7.17
N VAL A 196 1.11 10.07 -6.09
CA VAL A 196 1.90 8.83 -5.93
C VAL A 196 1.48 7.77 -6.93
N THR A 197 0.20 7.72 -7.27
CA THR A 197 -0.34 6.81 -8.28
C THR A 197 0.20 7.17 -9.66
N LYS A 198 0.23 8.46 -10.00
CA LYS A 198 0.79 8.93 -11.26
C LYS A 198 2.29 8.64 -11.34
N GLU A 199 3.04 8.94 -10.28
CA GLU A 199 4.46 8.64 -10.17
C GLU A 199 4.74 7.14 -10.34
N PHE A 200 3.96 6.27 -9.69
CA PHE A 200 4.05 4.83 -9.87
C PHE A 200 3.88 4.42 -11.34
N PHE A 201 2.86 4.95 -12.03
CA PHE A 201 2.65 4.65 -13.45
C PHE A 201 3.79 5.15 -14.35
N GLU A 202 4.35 6.32 -14.06
CA GLU A 202 5.50 6.86 -14.79
C GLU A 202 6.74 5.97 -14.61
N LYS A 203 7.10 5.62 -13.36
CA LYS A 203 8.23 4.73 -13.06
C LYS A 203 8.01 3.32 -13.63
N TYR A 204 6.78 2.78 -13.54
CA TYR A 204 6.43 1.50 -14.15
C TYR A 204 6.60 1.53 -15.68
N ARG A 205 6.19 2.63 -16.33
CA ARG A 205 6.40 2.81 -17.78
C ARG A 205 7.89 2.86 -18.13
N GLU A 206 8.70 3.55 -17.33
CA GLU A 206 10.16 3.56 -17.54
C GLU A 206 10.77 2.17 -17.42
N LEU A 207 10.41 1.41 -16.39
CA LEU A 207 10.86 0.02 -16.21
C LEU A 207 10.40 -0.88 -17.37
N PHE A 208 9.19 -0.67 -17.87
CA PHE A 208 8.68 -1.36 -19.04
C PHE A 208 9.56 -1.09 -20.27
N ILE A 209 9.85 0.17 -20.59
CA ILE A 209 10.72 0.54 -21.71
C ILE A 209 12.12 -0.09 -21.56
N ARG A 210 12.73 0.03 -20.37
CA ARG A 210 14.05 -0.57 -20.10
C ARG A 210 14.05 -2.09 -20.29
N THR A 211 12.97 -2.76 -19.88
CA THR A 211 12.83 -4.22 -20.03
C THR A 211 12.75 -4.60 -21.52
N VAL A 212 11.96 -3.86 -22.31
CA VAL A 212 11.88 -4.06 -23.76
C VAL A 212 13.24 -3.84 -24.41
N ASP A 213 13.95 -2.76 -24.06
CA ASP A 213 15.28 -2.47 -24.61
C ASP A 213 16.31 -3.57 -24.31
N GLU A 214 16.29 -4.16 -23.11
CA GLU A 214 17.17 -5.28 -22.76
C GLU A 214 16.79 -6.56 -23.52
N LEU A 215 15.51 -6.85 -23.67
CA LEU A 215 15.04 -7.98 -24.47
C LEU A 215 15.42 -7.83 -25.95
N ASP A 216 15.23 -6.64 -26.54
CA ASP A 216 15.62 -6.35 -27.91
C ASP A 216 17.12 -6.55 -28.15
N LYS A 217 17.96 -6.15 -27.19
CA LYS A 217 19.41 -6.39 -27.24
C LYS A 217 19.73 -7.89 -27.21
N ILE A 218 19.03 -8.67 -26.40
CA ILE A 218 19.22 -10.13 -26.30
C ILE A 218 18.80 -10.80 -27.61
N VAL A 219 17.58 -10.53 -28.10
CA VAL A 219 17.04 -11.09 -29.35
C VAL A 219 17.93 -10.76 -30.54
N LYS A 220 18.48 -9.54 -30.62
CA LYS A 220 19.42 -9.15 -31.71
C LYS A 220 20.74 -9.90 -31.68
N LYS A 221 21.22 -10.31 -30.50
CA LYS A 221 22.57 -10.90 -30.31
C LYS A 221 22.56 -12.43 -30.20
N ASN A 222 21.48 -13.02 -29.70
CA ASN A 222 21.37 -14.44 -29.42
C ASN A 222 20.45 -15.11 -30.44
N GLU A 223 21.05 -15.82 -31.40
CA GLU A 223 20.35 -16.53 -32.47
C GLU A 223 19.29 -17.50 -31.94
N LYS A 224 19.61 -18.24 -30.86
CA LYS A 224 18.70 -19.23 -30.29
C LYS A 224 17.43 -18.58 -29.74
N VAL A 225 17.58 -17.49 -29.00
CA VAL A 225 16.45 -16.72 -28.45
C VAL A 225 15.62 -16.14 -29.59
N ARG A 226 16.27 -15.59 -30.63
CA ARG A 226 15.57 -15.03 -31.78
C ARG A 226 14.70 -16.07 -32.49
N GLN A 227 15.26 -17.24 -32.80
CA GLN A 227 14.53 -18.31 -33.47
C GLN A 227 13.37 -18.84 -32.63
N ASP A 228 13.55 -18.96 -31.31
CA ASP A 228 12.48 -19.41 -30.41
C ASP A 228 11.35 -18.38 -30.32
N PHE A 229 11.68 -17.08 -30.29
CA PHE A 229 10.69 -16.00 -30.32
C PHE A 229 9.91 -15.99 -31.63
N GLU A 230 10.59 -16.09 -32.78
CA GLU A 230 9.94 -16.14 -34.10
C GLU A 230 9.02 -17.35 -34.24
N LYS A 231 9.50 -18.54 -33.83
CA LYS A 231 8.73 -19.79 -33.89
C LYS A 231 7.45 -19.72 -33.06
N ASN A 232 7.52 -19.09 -31.88
CA ASN A 232 6.39 -19.01 -30.95
C ASN A 232 5.59 -17.70 -31.08
N ASN A 233 5.87 -16.87 -32.10
CA ASN A 233 5.22 -15.58 -32.35
C ASN A 233 5.27 -14.63 -31.13
N ILE A 234 6.43 -14.56 -30.48
CA ILE A 234 6.67 -13.74 -29.29
C ILE A 234 7.36 -12.45 -29.73
N ASN A 235 6.83 -11.31 -29.29
CA ASN A 235 7.53 -10.04 -29.37
C ASN A 235 8.00 -9.58 -27.97
N THR A 236 9.05 -8.78 -27.95
CA THR A 236 9.71 -8.29 -26.72
C THR A 236 8.79 -7.41 -25.88
N VAL A 237 7.89 -6.66 -26.51
CA VAL A 237 6.87 -5.82 -25.87
C VAL A 237 5.92 -6.67 -25.01
N ASP A 238 5.37 -7.75 -25.57
CA ASP A 238 4.43 -8.61 -24.86
C ASP A 238 5.11 -9.48 -23.80
N PHE A 239 6.35 -9.91 -24.06
CA PHE A 239 7.17 -10.56 -23.05
C PHE A 239 7.40 -9.65 -21.84
N ALA A 240 7.83 -8.40 -22.07
CA ALA A 240 8.03 -7.41 -21.00
C ALA A 240 6.73 -7.13 -20.23
N LYS A 241 5.59 -7.01 -20.91
CA LYS A 241 4.27 -6.81 -20.26
C LYS A 241 3.96 -7.97 -19.34
N LYS A 242 4.15 -9.21 -19.80
CA LYS A 242 3.86 -10.41 -19.00
C LYS A 242 4.81 -10.53 -17.81
N LEU A 243 6.12 -10.31 -18.02
CA LEU A 243 7.12 -10.35 -16.95
C LEU A 243 6.80 -9.37 -15.82
N LEU A 244 6.57 -8.09 -16.16
CA LEU A 244 6.22 -7.09 -15.15
C LEU A 244 4.87 -7.39 -14.49
N GLY A 245 3.89 -7.86 -15.26
CA GLY A 245 2.60 -8.29 -14.73
C GLY A 245 2.71 -9.44 -13.73
N GLN A 246 3.54 -10.44 -14.01
CA GLN A 246 3.85 -11.55 -13.10
C GLN A 246 4.47 -11.03 -11.80
N ILE A 247 5.50 -10.19 -11.89
CA ILE A 247 6.19 -9.64 -10.70
C ILE A 247 5.23 -8.79 -9.85
N VAL A 248 4.45 -7.90 -10.48
CA VAL A 248 3.45 -7.08 -9.77
C VAL A 248 2.42 -7.96 -9.06
N PHE A 249 1.95 -9.02 -9.72
CA PHE A 249 1.02 -9.97 -9.10
C PHE A 249 1.63 -10.64 -7.85
N LEU A 250 2.89 -11.07 -7.93
CA LEU A 250 3.61 -11.62 -6.78
C LEU A 250 3.80 -10.58 -5.66
N TYR A 251 4.01 -9.31 -5.99
CA TYR A 251 4.04 -8.23 -4.98
C TYR A 251 2.73 -8.12 -4.19
N PHE A 252 1.58 -8.30 -4.85
CA PHE A 252 0.30 -8.34 -4.14
C PHE A 252 0.14 -9.59 -3.28
N LEU A 253 0.58 -10.75 -3.76
CA LEU A 253 0.36 -12.00 -3.05
C LEU A 253 1.30 -12.18 -1.86
N GLN A 254 2.56 -11.74 -1.95
CA GLN A 254 3.52 -11.84 -0.85
C GLN A 254 3.06 -11.08 0.39
N LYS A 255 2.25 -10.02 0.24
CA LYS A 255 1.68 -9.27 1.38
C LYS A 255 0.77 -10.12 2.28
N LYS A 256 0.22 -11.21 1.74
CA LYS A 256 -0.56 -12.19 2.51
C LYS A 256 0.31 -13.18 3.29
N GLY A 257 1.64 -13.15 3.14
CA GLY A 257 2.56 -14.11 3.75
C GLY A 257 2.47 -15.51 3.14
N TRP A 258 2.09 -15.60 1.86
CA TRP A 258 1.83 -16.86 1.17
C TRP A 258 3.05 -17.44 0.45
N PHE A 259 4.19 -16.76 0.43
CA PHE A 259 5.43 -17.31 -0.14
C PHE A 259 6.48 -17.49 0.93
N GLY A 260 7.42 -18.41 0.74
CA GLY A 260 8.51 -18.61 1.70
C GLY A 260 8.05 -19.22 3.02
N VAL A 261 6.88 -19.88 3.05
CA VAL A 261 6.37 -20.52 4.27
C VAL A 261 7.19 -21.79 4.54
N LYS A 262 7.59 -22.00 5.80
CA LYS A 262 8.35 -23.21 6.16
C LYS A 262 7.51 -24.47 5.96
N ARG A 263 8.17 -25.61 5.72
CA ARG A 263 7.52 -26.91 5.45
C ARG A 263 6.41 -27.26 6.45
N ASP A 264 6.63 -27.03 7.74
CA ASP A 264 5.66 -27.40 8.78
C ASP A 264 4.87 -26.20 9.33
N ALA A 265 5.01 -25.02 8.71
CA ALA A 265 4.30 -23.81 9.13
C ALA A 265 2.97 -23.63 8.38
N ASP A 266 2.08 -22.89 9.02
CA ASP A 266 0.78 -22.50 8.48
C ASP A 266 0.91 -21.47 7.35
N TRP A 267 -0.01 -21.50 6.39
CA TRP A 267 -0.11 -20.47 5.37
C TRP A 267 -0.28 -19.08 5.99
N GLY A 268 0.41 -18.09 5.42
CA GLY A 268 0.38 -16.70 5.91
C GLY A 268 1.50 -16.33 6.87
N THR A 269 2.34 -17.28 7.29
CA THR A 269 3.53 -17.01 8.12
C THR A 269 4.77 -16.64 7.30
N GLY A 270 4.69 -16.66 5.98
CA GLY A 270 5.81 -16.39 5.09
C GLY A 270 6.23 -14.92 5.08
N PRO A 271 7.45 -14.62 4.62
CA PRO A 271 7.94 -13.25 4.49
C PRO A 271 7.06 -12.41 3.56
N ARG A 272 6.83 -11.14 3.95
CA ARG A 272 6.09 -10.15 3.13
C ARG A 272 6.96 -9.46 2.07
N ASN A 273 8.23 -9.84 2.02
CA ASN A 273 9.31 -9.35 1.17
C ASN A 273 10.00 -10.51 0.42
N PHE A 274 9.32 -11.65 0.22
CA PHE A 274 9.86 -12.87 -0.37
C PHE A 274 10.64 -12.65 -1.69
N LEU A 275 10.16 -11.81 -2.61
CA LEU A 275 10.88 -11.53 -3.86
C LEU A 275 12.24 -10.86 -3.63
N ARG A 276 12.32 -10.00 -2.60
CA ARG A 276 13.58 -9.40 -2.19
C ARG A 276 14.52 -10.44 -1.59
N GLU A 277 14.00 -11.37 -0.80
CA GLU A 277 14.79 -12.47 -0.22
C GLU A 277 15.33 -13.43 -1.28
N LEU A 278 14.54 -13.71 -2.32
CA LEU A 278 14.98 -14.45 -3.51
C LEU A 278 16.16 -13.74 -4.20
N TYR A 279 16.04 -12.43 -4.44
CA TYR A 279 17.12 -11.64 -5.05
C TYR A 279 18.35 -11.52 -4.14
N GLU A 280 18.18 -11.47 -2.83
CA GLU A 280 19.30 -11.47 -1.88
C GLU A 280 19.97 -12.86 -1.72
N GLY A 281 19.47 -13.88 -2.42
CA GLY A 281 20.04 -15.23 -2.40
C GLY A 281 19.75 -16.01 -1.11
N LYS A 282 18.75 -15.59 -0.32
CA LYS A 282 18.37 -16.27 0.93
C LYS A 282 17.72 -17.64 0.71
N HIS A 283 17.18 -17.87 -0.49
CA HIS A 283 16.52 -19.10 -0.89
C HIS A 283 17.30 -19.90 -1.93
N GLY A 284 18.61 -19.65 -2.05
CA GLY A 284 19.48 -20.31 -3.02
C GLY A 284 20.39 -19.33 -3.74
N LYS A 285 21.55 -19.82 -4.18
CA LYS A 285 22.49 -19.06 -5.02
C LYS A 285 22.03 -19.09 -6.47
N TYR A 286 22.30 -18.02 -7.19
CA TYR A 286 22.03 -17.90 -8.62
C TYR A 286 23.09 -17.04 -9.30
N GLU A 287 23.21 -17.19 -10.62
CA GLU A 287 24.04 -16.32 -11.48
C GLU A 287 23.17 -15.30 -12.21
N ASN A 288 22.04 -15.74 -12.79
CA ASN A 288 21.06 -14.91 -13.45
C ASN A 288 19.71 -14.97 -12.74
N PHE A 289 19.22 -13.83 -12.23
CA PHE A 289 17.99 -13.79 -11.46
C PHE A 289 16.76 -14.20 -12.28
N PHE A 290 16.72 -13.87 -13.58
CA PHE A 290 15.59 -14.25 -14.41
C PHE A 290 15.58 -15.77 -14.61
N ASN A 291 16.65 -16.32 -15.17
CA ASN A 291 16.69 -17.74 -15.54
C ASN A 291 16.73 -18.69 -14.35
N ASP A 292 17.49 -18.37 -13.31
CA ASP A 292 17.73 -19.31 -12.22
C ASP A 292 16.65 -19.25 -11.13
N ILE A 293 15.95 -18.12 -11.03
CA ILE A 293 14.98 -17.84 -9.97
C ILE A 293 13.57 -17.59 -10.52
N LEU A 294 13.39 -16.58 -11.39
CA LEU A 294 12.05 -16.20 -11.82
C LEU A 294 11.39 -17.22 -12.75
N GLU A 295 12.12 -17.79 -13.71
CA GLU A 295 11.56 -18.81 -14.60
C GLU A 295 11.08 -20.06 -13.83
N PRO A 296 11.89 -20.68 -12.94
CA PRO A 296 11.42 -21.79 -12.11
C PRO A 296 10.29 -21.38 -11.15
N LEU A 297 10.35 -20.18 -10.57
CA LEU A 297 9.27 -19.67 -9.73
C LEU A 297 7.96 -19.59 -10.53
N PHE A 298 7.96 -18.98 -11.72
CA PHE A 298 6.78 -18.83 -12.54
C PHE A 298 6.33 -20.18 -13.11
N TYR A 299 7.18 -20.79 -13.92
CA TYR A 299 6.81 -21.88 -14.83
C TYR A 299 6.79 -23.26 -14.18
N GLU A 300 7.34 -23.40 -12.97
CA GLU A 300 7.25 -24.62 -12.16
C GLU A 300 6.46 -24.38 -10.88
N ALA A 301 6.96 -23.51 -9.99
CA ALA A 301 6.41 -23.39 -8.65
C ALA A 301 4.97 -22.82 -8.65
N LEU A 302 4.68 -21.83 -9.47
CA LEU A 302 3.36 -21.21 -9.49
C LEU A 302 2.41 -21.85 -10.51
N ALA A 303 2.95 -22.46 -11.56
CA ALA A 303 2.18 -23.01 -12.68
C ALA A 303 1.90 -24.52 -12.60
N ARG A 304 2.54 -25.27 -11.69
CA ARG A 304 2.31 -26.71 -11.54
C ARG A 304 1.88 -27.06 -10.12
N GLU A 305 1.00 -28.02 -9.98
CA GLU A 305 0.62 -28.58 -8.67
C GLU A 305 1.74 -29.49 -8.15
N ARG A 306 1.94 -29.52 -6.83
CA ARG A 306 2.95 -30.33 -6.14
C ARG A 306 2.37 -30.84 -4.83
N ASP A 307 2.88 -31.98 -4.38
CA ASP A 307 2.55 -32.51 -3.07
C ASP A 307 2.95 -31.53 -1.96
N ASP A 308 2.03 -31.29 -1.02
CA ASP A 308 2.19 -30.41 0.15
C ASP A 308 2.62 -28.96 -0.15
N ASP A 309 2.45 -28.51 -1.41
CA ASP A 309 2.88 -27.20 -1.92
C ASP A 309 4.38 -26.89 -1.73
N PHE A 310 5.19 -27.88 -1.37
CA PHE A 310 6.60 -27.67 -1.06
C PHE A 310 7.45 -27.60 -2.34
N TYR A 311 8.28 -26.56 -2.46
CA TYR A 311 9.18 -26.38 -3.59
C TYR A 311 10.64 -26.48 -3.15
N SER A 312 11.27 -27.61 -3.52
CA SER A 312 12.60 -27.99 -3.05
C SER A 312 13.71 -27.01 -3.43
N ARG A 313 13.62 -26.38 -4.60
CA ARG A 313 14.66 -25.42 -5.06
C ARG A 313 14.79 -24.22 -4.13
N PHE A 314 13.71 -23.78 -3.49
CA PHE A 314 13.70 -22.63 -2.58
C PHE A 314 13.52 -23.02 -1.10
N ASP A 315 13.48 -24.33 -0.81
CA ASP A 315 13.29 -24.92 0.52
C ASP A 315 12.09 -24.32 1.30
N CYS A 316 10.98 -24.09 0.60
CA CYS A 316 9.78 -23.49 1.19
C CYS A 316 8.49 -23.90 0.46
N LYS A 317 7.35 -23.68 1.10
CA LYS A 317 6.05 -23.79 0.45
C LYS A 317 5.77 -22.59 -0.45
N ILE A 318 5.25 -22.89 -1.63
CA ILE A 318 4.80 -21.94 -2.64
C ILE A 318 3.48 -22.44 -3.22
N PRO A 319 2.42 -21.62 -3.18
CA PRO A 319 1.11 -22.04 -3.62
C PRO A 319 1.09 -22.24 -5.14
N PHE A 320 0.33 -23.24 -5.58
CA PHE A 320 -0.09 -23.34 -6.96
C PHE A 320 -1.14 -22.26 -7.29
N LEU A 321 -0.97 -21.53 -8.40
CA LEU A 321 -1.83 -20.40 -8.81
C LEU A 321 -2.48 -20.59 -10.19
N ASN A 322 -2.43 -21.81 -10.74
CA ASN A 322 -2.84 -22.15 -12.10
C ASN A 322 -1.94 -21.57 -13.22
N GLY A 323 -1.96 -22.24 -14.37
CA GLY A 323 -1.01 -22.05 -15.47
C GLY A 323 -1.14 -20.73 -16.27
N GLY A 324 -2.25 -19.99 -16.27
CA GLY A 324 -2.42 -18.85 -17.18
C GLY A 324 -1.33 -17.76 -17.13
N LEU A 325 -1.30 -16.94 -16.08
CA LEU A 325 -0.32 -15.85 -15.98
C LEU A 325 1.12 -16.38 -15.85
N PHE A 326 1.28 -17.56 -15.26
CA PHE A 326 2.57 -18.14 -14.89
C PHE A 326 3.07 -19.23 -15.84
N GLU A 327 2.49 -19.40 -17.02
CA GLU A 327 3.06 -20.21 -18.12
C GLU A 327 4.03 -19.40 -18.99
N PRO A 328 4.98 -20.05 -19.68
CA PRO A 328 5.84 -19.40 -20.67
C PRO A 328 5.00 -18.74 -21.78
N ILE A 329 5.31 -17.48 -22.11
CA ILE A 329 4.58 -16.79 -23.20
C ILE A 329 4.79 -17.49 -24.52
N GLY A 330 3.72 -17.76 -25.28
CA GLY A 330 3.81 -18.48 -26.55
C GLY A 330 4.38 -19.90 -26.44
N GLY A 331 4.62 -20.43 -25.23
CA GLY A 331 5.25 -21.73 -25.05
C GLY A 331 6.73 -21.79 -25.43
N TYR A 332 7.49 -20.67 -25.33
CA TYR A 332 8.94 -20.72 -25.57
C TYR A 332 9.63 -21.73 -24.66
N ASP A 333 10.73 -22.29 -25.16
CA ASP A 333 11.45 -23.36 -24.51
C ASP A 333 12.36 -22.80 -23.41
N TRP A 334 11.76 -22.34 -22.32
CA TRP A 334 12.46 -21.74 -21.18
C TRP A 334 13.48 -22.69 -20.52
N VAL A 335 13.37 -24.00 -20.75
CA VAL A 335 14.32 -25.01 -20.22
C VAL A 335 15.63 -24.98 -21.01
N HIS A 336 15.56 -24.69 -22.31
CA HIS A 336 16.72 -24.76 -23.18
C HIS A 336 17.14 -23.39 -23.75
N THR A 337 16.29 -22.37 -23.70
CA THR A 337 16.52 -21.04 -24.27
C THR A 337 16.74 -20.01 -23.16
N ASP A 338 18.02 -19.77 -22.82
CA ASP A 338 18.36 -18.79 -21.79
C ASP A 338 18.15 -17.33 -22.25
N ILE A 339 17.27 -16.61 -21.55
CA ILE A 339 17.02 -15.18 -21.76
C ILE A 339 17.71 -14.40 -20.64
N LYS A 340 19.03 -14.22 -20.78
CA LYS A 340 19.90 -13.63 -19.74
C LYS A 340 19.67 -12.13 -19.52
N LEU A 341 18.52 -11.78 -18.93
CA LEU A 341 18.21 -10.43 -18.48
C LEU A 341 19.22 -10.00 -17.40
N PRO A 342 19.77 -8.79 -17.47
CA PRO A 342 20.83 -8.39 -16.55
C PRO A 342 20.28 -8.19 -15.13
N ASN A 343 20.95 -8.74 -14.11
CA ASN A 343 20.50 -8.67 -12.71
C ASN A 343 20.23 -7.23 -12.22
N LYS A 344 20.94 -6.23 -12.79
CA LYS A 344 20.75 -4.81 -12.49
C LYS A 344 19.39 -4.24 -12.94
N LEU A 345 18.69 -4.93 -13.84
CA LEU A 345 17.33 -4.59 -14.25
C LEU A 345 16.35 -4.83 -13.09
N PHE A 346 16.61 -5.85 -12.28
CA PHE A 346 15.75 -6.23 -11.16
C PHE A 346 16.06 -5.45 -9.89
N SER A 347 17.33 -5.19 -9.60
CA SER A 347 17.72 -4.30 -8.50
C SER A 347 19.11 -3.75 -8.73
N ASN A 348 19.37 -2.52 -8.29
CA ASN A 348 20.68 -1.89 -8.42
C ASN A 348 20.93 -0.86 -7.30
N ASN A 349 22.11 -0.22 -7.31
CA ASN A 349 22.50 0.79 -6.32
C ASN A 349 22.47 2.23 -6.89
N ARG A 350 21.73 2.47 -7.97
CA ARG A 350 21.63 3.80 -8.57
C ARG A 350 20.86 4.71 -7.62
N ARG A 351 21.41 5.87 -7.31
CA ARG A 351 20.69 6.87 -6.53
C ARG A 351 19.69 7.60 -7.40
N THR A 352 18.43 7.66 -6.97
CA THR A 352 17.37 8.36 -7.69
C THR A 352 17.41 9.86 -7.40
N PRO A 353 16.80 10.73 -8.26
CA PRO A 353 16.64 12.15 -7.97
C PRO A 353 15.91 12.43 -6.65
N GLU A 354 15.03 11.51 -6.24
CA GLU A 354 14.27 11.57 -4.99
C GLU A 354 15.12 11.20 -3.75
N GLY A 355 16.32 10.66 -3.97
CA GLY A 355 17.29 10.32 -2.93
C GLY A 355 17.26 8.86 -2.49
N ASP A 356 16.40 8.03 -3.09
CA ASP A 356 16.32 6.59 -2.86
C ASP A 356 17.51 5.86 -3.50
N ILE A 357 17.75 4.61 -3.06
CA ILE A 357 18.80 3.73 -3.60
C ILE A 357 18.12 2.58 -4.33
N GLY A 358 18.42 2.46 -5.63
CA GLY A 358 17.84 1.47 -6.52
C GLY A 358 16.73 2.06 -7.38
N ASP A 359 16.69 1.61 -8.64
CA ASP A 359 15.61 1.92 -9.58
C ASP A 359 15.27 0.73 -10.49
N GLY A 360 15.58 -0.49 -10.04
CA GLY A 360 15.22 -1.74 -10.67
C GLY A 360 13.78 -2.18 -10.39
N ILE A 361 13.34 -3.25 -11.05
CA ILE A 361 11.96 -3.75 -10.96
C ILE A 361 11.51 -4.07 -9.52
N LEU A 362 12.45 -4.48 -8.66
CA LEU A 362 12.16 -4.86 -7.27
C LEU A 362 12.38 -3.72 -6.26
N ASP A 363 12.94 -2.58 -6.69
CA ASP A 363 13.37 -1.47 -5.83
C ASP A 363 12.24 -0.55 -5.39
#